data_AF-A0A354YFB0-F1
#
_entry.id   AF-A0A354YFB0-F1
#
_cell.length_a   1.000
_cell.length_b   1.000
_cell.length_c   1.000
_cell.angle_alpha   90.00
_cell.angle_beta   90.00
_cell.angle_gamma   90.00
#
_symmetry.space_group_name_H-M   'P 1'
#
loop_
_entity.id
_entity.type
_entity.pdbx_description
1 polymer ?
#
loop_
_entity_poly.entity_id
_entity_poly.type
_entity_poly.pdbx_seq_one_letter_code
_entity_poly.pdbx_strand_id
1 'polypeptide(L)'
;MLTALGFGMVVTFMYLIMSKRLSPLVALITVPIVFALLGGFGTGINEMMLEGIKKIAPTGVMLMFAILYFGVMIDAGLFDPL
;
A
#
# COMPACT_ATOMS: atom_id res chain seq x y z
N MET A 1 4.08 -26.03 -1.58
CA MET A 1 4.04 -25.16 -2.78
C MET A 1 3.80 -23.70 -2.41
N LEU A 2 2.70 -23.35 -1.73
CA LEU A 2 2.40 -21.97 -1.32
C LEU A 2 3.45 -21.34 -0.39
N THR A 3 4.00 -22.12 0.55
CA THR A 3 5.07 -21.65 1.45
C THR A 3 6.34 -21.23 0.69
N ALA A 4 6.72 -21.97 -0.36
CA ALA A 4 7.86 -21.63 -1.19
C ALA A 4 7.62 -20.35 -2.02
N LEU A 5 6.38 -20.16 -2.51
CA LEU A 5 5.99 -18.92 -3.17
C LEU A 5 5.97 -17.73 -2.20
N GLY A 6 5.54 -17.92 -0.95
CA GLY A 6 5.55 -16.89 0.08
C GLY A 6 6.97 -16.42 0.44
N PHE A 7 7.88 -17.36 0.75
CA PHE A 7 9.28 -17.00 1.01
C PHE A 7 9.97 -16.44 -0.24
N GLY A 8 9.69 -17.00 -1.42
CA GLY A 8 10.20 -16.47 -2.69
C GLY A 8 9.75 -15.04 -2.95
N MET A 9 8.50 -14.69 -2.61
CA MET A 9 7.96 -13.34 -2.75
C MET A 9 8.73 -12.35 -1.86
N VAL A 10 8.94 -12.69 -0.59
CA VAL A 10 9.68 -11.84 0.36
C VAL A 10 11.12 -11.61 -0.10
N VAL A 11 11.81 -12.69 -0.51
CA VAL A 11 13.20 -12.61 -0.98
C VAL A 11 13.30 -11.76 -2.25
N THR A 12 12.41 -11.98 -3.21
CA THR A 12 12.38 -11.21 -4.47
C THR A 12 12.08 -9.74 -4.21
N PHE A 13 11.12 -9.46 -3.33
CA PHE A 13 10.76 -8.11 -2.92
C PHE A 13 11.93 -7.39 -2.25
N MET A 14 12.58 -8.01 -1.26
CA MET A 14 13.76 -7.45 -0.60
C MET A 14 14.90 -7.23 -1.59
N TYR A 15 15.17 -8.20 -2.46
CA TYR A 15 16.24 -8.10 -3.46
C TYR A 15 16.02 -6.93 -4.43
N LEU A 16 14.80 -6.75 -4.95
CA LEU A 16 14.47 -5.68 -5.91
C LEU A 16 14.64 -4.28 -5.30
N ILE A 17 14.23 -4.10 -4.03
CA ILE A 17 14.36 -2.84 -3.32
C ILE A 17 15.83 -2.58 -2.95
N MET A 18 16.53 -3.56 -2.38
CA MET A 18 17.92 -3.41 -1.97
C MET A 18 18.84 -3.18 -3.18
N SER A 19 18.52 -3.76 -4.33
CA SER A 19 19.23 -3.52 -5.60
C SER A 19 19.03 -2.11 -6.15
N LYS A 20 18.15 -1.28 -5.56
CA LYS A 20 17.78 0.07 -6.02
C LYS A 20 17.35 0.16 -7.50
N ARG A 21 17.01 -0.97 -8.11
CA ARG A 21 16.63 -1.07 -9.53
C ARG A 21 15.17 -0.63 -9.76
N LEU A 22 14.34 -0.72 -8.73
CA LEU A 22 12.94 -0.31 -8.75
C LEU A 22 12.65 0.65 -7.58
N SER A 23 11.73 1.59 -7.81
CA SER A 23 11.12 2.34 -6.71
C SER A 23 10.39 1.37 -5.77
N PRO A 24 10.46 1.56 -4.44
CA PRO A 24 9.75 0.73 -3.48
C PRO A 24 8.25 0.57 -3.79
N LEU A 25 7.61 1.64 -4.27
CA LEU A 25 6.21 1.62 -4.65
C LEU A 25 5.94 0.63 -5.80
N VAL A 26 6.81 0.65 -6.82
CA VAL A 26 6.69 -0.24 -7.98
C VAL A 26 6.94 -1.68 -7.56
N ALA A 27 7.95 -1.93 -6.72
CA ALA A 27 8.21 -3.26 -6.17
C ALA A 27 7.01 -3.79 -5.35
N LEU A 28 6.36 -2.93 -4.57
CA LEU A 28 5.21 -3.29 -3.73
C LEU A 28 3.96 -3.69 -4.54
N ILE A 29 3.82 -3.14 -5.75
CA ILE A 29 2.71 -3.46 -6.66
C ILE A 29 3.06 -4.68 -7.53
N THR A 30 4.23 -4.64 -8.20
CA THR A 30 4.58 -5.63 -9.21
C THR A 30 4.87 -7.01 -8.61
N VAL A 31 5.55 -7.10 -7.46
CA VAL A 31 5.96 -8.38 -6.90
C VAL A 31 4.76 -9.25 -6.48
N PRO A 32 3.77 -8.76 -5.71
CA PRO A 32 2.59 -9.54 -5.38
C PRO A 32 1.79 -9.98 -6.62
N ILE A 33 1.70 -9.13 -7.65
CA ILE A 33 0.99 -9.45 -8.90
C ILE A 33 1.68 -10.62 -9.62
N VAL A 34 3.01 -10.56 -9.79
CA VAL A 34 3.77 -11.63 -10.46
C VAL A 34 3.65 -12.94 -9.69
N PHE A 35 3.77 -12.92 -8.36
CA PHE A 35 3.64 -14.13 -7.54
C PHE A 35 2.21 -14.67 -7.48
N ALA A 36 1.19 -13.81 -7.53
CA ALA A 36 -0.21 -14.23 -7.61
C ALA A 36 -0.51 -14.92 -8.96
N LEU A 37 0.05 -14.42 -10.06
CA LEU A 37 -0.04 -15.06 -11.38
C LEU A 37 0.67 -16.43 -11.38
N LEU A 38 1.89 -16.50 -10.85
CA LEU A 38 2.64 -17.76 -10.73
C LEU A 38 1.96 -18.78 -9.79
N GLY A 39 1.24 -18.30 -8.78
CA GLY A 39 0.46 -19.12 -7.86
C GLY A 39 -0.87 -19.62 -8.40
N GLY A 40 -1.26 -19.24 -9.62
CA GLY A 40 -2.54 -19.62 -10.23
C GLY A 40 -3.73 -18.78 -9.78
N PHE A 41 -3.51 -17.70 -9.03
CA PHE A 41 -4.57 -16.81 -8.49
C PHE A 41 -4.93 -15.64 -9.43
N GLY A 42 -4.58 -15.73 -10.72
CA GLY A 42 -4.68 -14.61 -11.67
C GLY A 42 -6.09 -14.02 -11.83
N THR A 43 -7.14 -14.84 -11.79
CA THR A 43 -8.53 -14.39 -11.93
C THR A 43 -9.07 -13.67 -10.70
N GLY A 44 -8.48 -13.91 -9.51
CA GLY A 44 -8.90 -13.29 -8.25
C GLY A 44 -8.12 -12.02 -7.88
N ILE A 45 -7.09 -11.64 -8.67
CA ILE A 45 -6.25 -10.47 -8.36
C ILE A 45 -7.09 -9.19 -8.28
N ASN A 46 -8.05 -9.02 -9.19
CA ASN A 46 -8.90 -7.82 -9.22
C ASN A 46 -9.73 -7.67 -7.93
N GLU A 47 -10.41 -8.75 -7.51
CA GLU A 47 -11.19 -8.73 -6.26
C GLU A 47 -10.30 -8.53 -5.03
N MET A 48 -9.17 -9.23 -4.96
CA MET A 48 -8.20 -9.06 -3.86
C MET A 48 -7.67 -7.62 -3.77
N MET A 49 -7.37 -6.99 -4.90
CA MET A 49 -6.93 -5.59 -4.94
C MET A 49 -8.04 -4.63 -4.50
N LEU A 50 -9.26 -4.80 -5.01
CA LEU A 50 -10.41 -3.97 -4.66
C LEU A 50 -10.78 -4.10 -3.18
N GLU A 51 -10.72 -5.30 -2.62
CA GLU A 51 -10.90 -5.52 -1.19
C GLU A 51 -9.82 -4.83 -0.36
N GLY A 52 -8.56 -4.91 -0.79
CA GLY A 52 -7.45 -4.19 -0.15
C GLY A 52 -7.68 -2.69 -0.12
N ILE A 53 -8.08 -2.10 -1.25
CA ILE A 53 -8.40 -0.67 -1.36
C ILE A 53 -9.58 -0.32 -0.46
N LYS A 54 -10.67 -1.11 -0.49
CA LYS A 54 -11.84 -0.89 0.36
C LYS A 54 -11.52 -0.93 1.85
N LYS A 55 -10.58 -1.79 2.28
CA LYS A 55 -10.13 -1.85 3.68
C LYS A 55 -9.31 -0.64 4.10
N ILE A 56 -8.52 -0.07 3.20
CA ILE A 56 -7.62 1.07 3.49
C ILE A 56 -8.34 2.42 3.29
N ALA A 57 -9.37 2.47 2.45
CA ALA A 57 -10.08 3.69 2.10
C ALA A 57 -10.61 4.47 3.32
N PRO A 58 -11.24 3.86 4.36
CA PRO A 58 -11.70 4.59 5.54
C PRO A 58 -10.57 5.28 6.29
N THR A 59 -9.41 4.63 6.41
CA THR A 59 -8.22 5.20 7.05
C THR A 59 -7.69 6.39 6.26
N GLY A 60 -7.64 6.28 4.93
CA GLY A 60 -7.24 7.39 4.06
C GLY A 60 -8.17 8.59 4.16
N VAL A 61 -9.48 8.37 4.19
CA VAL A 61 -10.49 9.42 4.37
C VAL A 61 -10.36 10.09 5.73
N MET A 62 -10.14 9.31 6.80
CA MET A 62 -9.91 9.84 8.15
C MET A 62 -8.69 10.77 8.20
N LEU A 63 -7.58 10.37 7.58
CA LEU A 63 -6.37 11.19 7.52
C LEU A 63 -6.59 12.47 6.71
N MET A 64 -7.25 12.37 5.55
CA MET A 64 -7.60 13.54 4.74
C MET A 64 -8.50 14.51 5.51
N PHE A 65 -9.51 13.99 6.21
CA PHE A 65 -10.37 14.77 7.08
C PHE A 65 -9.55 15.46 8.19
N ALA A 66 -8.66 14.74 8.86
CA ALA A 66 -7.83 15.31 9.93
C ALA A 66 -6.93 16.45 9.40
N ILE A 67 -6.30 16.28 8.24
CA ILE A 67 -5.47 17.31 7.61
C ILE A 67 -6.30 18.56 7.32
N LEU A 68 -7.49 18.41 6.72
CA LEU A 68 -8.37 19.53 6.41
C LEU A 68 -8.91 20.21 7.67
N TYR A 69 -9.32 19.43 8.67
CA TYR A 69 -9.84 19.91 9.94
C TYR A 69 -8.79 20.74 10.69
N PHE A 70 -7.58 20.20 10.86
CA PHE A 70 -6.49 20.94 11.49
C PHE A 70 -6.05 22.14 10.66
N GLY A 71 -6.07 22.05 9.33
CA GLY A 71 -5.83 23.19 8.45
C GLY A 71 -6.80 24.35 8.73
N VAL A 72 -8.11 24.07 8.79
CA VAL A 72 -9.13 25.09 9.09
C VAL A 72 -8.96 25.67 10.50
N MET A 73 -8.61 24.84 11.49
CA MET A 73 -8.36 25.33 12.85
C MET A 73 -7.12 26.23 12.95
N ILE A 74 -6.07 25.93 12.20
CA ILE A 74 -4.88 26.79 12.08
C ILE A 74 -5.27 28.12 11.45
N ASP A 75 -6.03 28.10 10.34
CA ASP A 75 -6.49 29.31 9.67
C ASP A 75 -7.43 30.16 10.54
N ALA A 76 -8.19 29.52 11.43
CA ALA A 76 -9.06 30.19 12.40
C ALA A 76 -8.30 30.80 13.60
N GLY A 77 -6.98 30.66 13.69
CA GLY A 77 -6.16 31.19 14.78
C GLY A 77 -6.33 30.45 16.10
N LEU A 78 -6.95 29.25 16.09
CA LEU A 78 -7.15 28.46 17.32
C LEU A 78 -5.83 27.97 17.93
N PHE A 79 -4.78 27.96 17.12
CA PHE A 79 -3.43 27.57 17.53
C PHE A 79 -2.48 28.77 17.69
N ASP A 80 -2.96 30.01 17.57
CA ASP A 80 -2.13 31.18 17.83
C ASP A 80 -1.78 31.25 19.33
N PRO A 81 -0.50 31.45 19.68
CA PRO A 81 -0.09 31.54 21.08
C PRO A 81 -0.75 32.74 21.76
N LEU A 82 -1.24 32.54 22.99
CA LEU A 82 -1.85 33.57 23.84
C LEU A 82 -0.93 34.78 24.06
#